data_AF-A0A1L7THK4-F1
#
_entry.id   AF-A0A1L7THK4-F1
#
_cell.length_a   1.000
_cell.length_b   1.000
_cell.length_c   1.000
_cell.angle_alpha   90.00
_cell.angle_beta   90.00
_cell.angle_gamma   90.00
#
_symmetry.space_group_name_H-M   'P 1'
#
loop_
_entity.id
_entity.type
_entity.pdbx_description
1 polymer ?
#
loop_
_entity_poly.entity_id
_entity_poly.type
_entity_poly.pdbx_seq_one_letter_code
_entity_poly.pdbx_strand_id
1 'polypeptide(L)'
;MRFTHSALLLALCQLASSSPCKPSSSVTSNAPTSTDDESATSATETSTAISVETGSSTVSNDATLTASEAASTSDLSISTTLVSTSSAEPTTTLEATTDLSTTVDETTTTFESETTSDSATLVSTTTAEASTTTSAAPEIPSNRVLNPGFEDTLVYPWESMSGTLSRTSSEVHSGSQSGFYSGNTPMSAIQGIRQFIDPTWITPGKSYRFSAWVKITNTAGCGSRTVVCGHGVGQGTTGLGGTITENGDFSLASVTCSWTQAEWEARPSVQIRSYCTGLSFFVDDAALEEVETLG
;
A
#
# COMPACT_ATOMS: atom_id res chain seq x y z
N MET A 1 -63.03 -2.88 14.44
CA MET A 1 -63.33 -1.54 14.99
C MET A 1 -62.80 -0.47 14.04
N ARG A 2 -63.07 0.82 14.27
CA ARG A 2 -62.91 1.89 13.26
C ARG A 2 -61.45 2.31 13.00
N PHE A 3 -61.21 2.88 11.82
CA PHE A 3 -60.00 3.60 11.42
C PHE A 3 -59.71 4.83 12.32
N THR A 4 -58.42 5.16 12.47
CA THR A 4 -57.88 6.52 12.23
C THR A 4 -56.39 6.47 11.86
N HIS A 5 -55.98 7.37 10.97
CA HIS A 5 -54.61 7.61 10.51
C HIS A 5 -53.99 8.81 11.27
N SER A 6 -52.71 9.10 10.97
CA SER A 6 -51.92 10.33 11.25
C SER A 6 -50.91 10.21 12.42
N ALA A 7 -49.72 10.82 12.40
CA ALA A 7 -49.18 11.79 11.43
C ALA A 7 -47.68 11.62 11.14
N LEU A 8 -47.29 12.15 9.99
CA LEU A 8 -45.93 12.40 9.52
C LEU A 8 -45.25 13.51 10.34
N LEU A 9 -43.95 13.43 10.61
CA LEU A 9 -43.13 14.59 10.99
C LEU A 9 -41.77 14.52 10.29
N LEU A 10 -41.61 15.32 9.23
CA LEU A 10 -40.30 15.69 8.70
C LEU A 10 -39.69 16.78 9.59
N ALA A 11 -38.41 16.64 9.91
CA ALA A 11 -37.59 17.73 10.44
C ALA A 11 -36.52 18.11 9.41
N LEU A 12 -36.73 19.22 8.70
CA LEU A 12 -35.67 19.87 7.92
C LEU A 12 -34.82 20.72 8.86
N CYS A 13 -33.50 20.52 8.87
CA CYS A 13 -32.55 21.51 9.36
C CYS A 13 -31.63 21.92 8.20
N GLN A 14 -31.98 23.02 7.56
CA GLN A 14 -31.16 23.75 6.60
C GLN A 14 -30.81 25.10 7.24
N LEU A 15 -29.56 25.27 7.67
CA LEU A 15 -29.01 26.58 8.04
C LEU A 15 -27.63 26.73 7.40
N ALA A 16 -27.62 27.35 6.22
CA ALA A 16 -26.43 27.97 5.69
C ALA A 16 -26.24 29.34 6.36
N SER A 17 -25.01 29.68 6.73
CA SER A 17 -24.61 31.07 6.88
C SER A 17 -23.15 31.22 6.46
N SER A 18 -22.94 31.99 5.40
CA SER A 18 -21.61 32.38 4.93
C SER A 18 -21.04 33.48 5.81
N SER A 19 -19.71 33.57 5.90
CA SER A 19 -19.04 34.76 6.42
C SER A 19 -17.95 35.22 5.45
N PRO A 20 -17.82 36.53 5.19
CA PRO A 20 -17.04 37.05 4.07
C PRO A 20 -15.54 37.14 4.33
N CYS A 21 -14.77 37.05 3.26
CA CYS A 21 -13.34 37.34 3.24
C CYS A 21 -13.05 38.79 3.65
N LYS A 22 -11.97 39.00 4.40
CA LYS A 22 -11.41 40.34 4.66
C LYS A 22 -10.02 40.46 4.02
N PRO A 23 -9.83 41.28 2.99
CA PRO A 23 -8.50 41.70 2.57
C PRO A 23 -8.00 42.80 3.53
N SER A 24 -6.69 42.85 3.77
CA SER A 24 -6.03 44.01 4.37
C SER A 24 -4.68 44.20 3.71
N SER A 25 -4.55 45.31 2.99
CA SER A 25 -3.33 45.73 2.31
C SER A 25 -2.94 47.14 2.77
N SER A 26 -1.73 47.54 2.42
CA SER A 26 -1.03 48.80 2.72
C SER A 26 -0.40 48.93 4.11
N VAL A 27 0.78 49.54 4.33
CA VAL A 27 2.06 49.77 3.59
C VAL A 27 2.77 50.97 4.26
N THR A 28 4.11 50.90 4.36
CA THR A 28 5.07 52.00 4.66
C THR A 28 5.13 52.61 6.06
N SER A 29 6.29 52.45 6.69
CA SER A 29 7.12 53.60 7.13
C SER A 29 8.62 53.22 7.08
N ASN A 30 9.46 54.13 6.57
CA ASN A 30 10.91 53.91 6.36
C ASN A 30 11.75 54.82 7.27
N ALA A 31 12.83 54.25 7.83
CA ALA A 31 14.15 54.89 8.12
C ALA A 31 14.18 56.11 9.10
N PRO A 32 15.38 56.64 9.47
CA PRO A 32 16.78 56.14 9.37
C PRO A 32 17.39 55.88 10.79
N THR A 33 18.68 55.59 11.08
CA THR A 33 19.91 56.36 10.77
C THR A 33 21.18 55.65 11.29
N SER A 34 22.26 55.60 10.45
CA SER A 34 23.73 55.52 10.71
C SER A 34 24.32 54.48 11.71
N THR A 35 25.61 54.11 11.70
CA THR A 35 26.83 54.74 11.11
C THR A 35 27.93 53.69 10.85
N ASP A 36 28.62 53.79 9.70
CA ASP A 36 30.05 53.57 9.31
C ASP A 36 30.94 52.57 10.10
N ASP A 37 31.86 51.80 9.51
CA ASP A 37 33.00 52.14 8.60
C ASP A 37 33.32 50.96 7.62
N GLU A 38 33.70 51.19 6.36
CA GLU A 38 35.09 51.28 5.81
C GLU A 38 36.03 50.08 6.15
N SER A 39 36.89 49.55 5.27
CA SER A 39 37.31 49.86 3.88
C SER A 39 37.98 48.58 3.28
N ALA A 40 38.33 48.39 2.00
CA ALA A 40 38.41 49.28 0.83
C ALA A 40 38.18 48.50 -0.50
N THR A 41 39.01 48.75 -1.54
CA THR A 41 38.86 48.42 -2.97
C THR A 41 40.07 47.71 -3.60
N SER A 42 39.87 47.07 -4.76
CA SER A 42 40.69 47.33 -5.97
C SER A 42 39.94 46.90 -7.24
N ALA A 43 40.00 47.75 -8.27
CA ALA A 43 39.31 47.58 -9.55
C ALA A 43 40.31 47.28 -10.69
N THR A 44 39.81 46.84 -11.85
CA THR A 44 40.31 47.27 -13.17
C THR A 44 39.22 47.02 -14.22
N GLU A 45 39.02 47.99 -15.10
CA GLU A 45 38.03 47.98 -16.20
C GLU A 45 38.60 47.33 -17.47
N THR A 46 37.76 47.02 -18.46
CA THR A 46 37.89 47.56 -19.84
C THR A 46 36.67 47.19 -20.69
N SER A 47 36.24 48.14 -21.51
CA SER A 47 35.04 48.14 -22.36
C SER A 47 35.13 47.22 -23.59
N THR A 48 33.99 46.94 -24.22
CA THR A 48 33.71 47.30 -25.63
C THR A 48 32.19 47.24 -25.88
N ALA A 49 31.64 48.22 -26.60
CA ALA A 49 30.26 48.24 -27.08
C ALA A 49 30.25 48.28 -28.62
N ILE A 50 29.12 47.93 -29.27
CA ILE A 50 28.50 48.64 -30.43
C ILE A 50 27.39 47.80 -31.13
N SER A 51 26.22 48.44 -31.28
CA SER A 51 25.19 48.40 -32.36
C SER A 51 24.67 47.07 -32.97
N VAL A 52 23.35 46.76 -32.92
CA VAL A 52 22.19 47.23 -33.75
C VAL A 52 22.09 46.53 -35.13
N GLU A 53 21.03 45.73 -35.36
CA GLU A 53 20.06 45.96 -36.45
C GLU A 53 18.85 44.99 -36.48
N THR A 54 17.79 45.54 -37.05
CA THR A 54 16.42 45.11 -37.36
C THR A 54 16.27 43.92 -38.33
N GLY A 55 15.13 43.19 -38.27
CA GLY A 55 14.63 42.29 -39.34
C GLY A 55 13.80 41.10 -38.81
N SER A 56 12.47 41.16 -38.70
CA SER A 56 11.47 41.01 -39.78
C SER A 56 11.59 39.75 -40.63
N SER A 57 10.68 38.79 -40.43
CA SER A 57 10.05 38.00 -41.51
C SER A 57 8.83 37.22 -41.00
N THR A 58 7.67 37.54 -41.56
CA THR A 58 6.43 36.74 -41.48
C THR A 58 6.46 35.60 -42.50
N VAL A 59 5.97 34.41 -42.13
CA VAL A 59 5.48 33.42 -43.10
C VAL A 59 4.10 32.94 -42.67
N SER A 60 3.09 33.28 -43.47
CA SER A 60 1.75 32.71 -43.38
C SER A 60 1.74 31.25 -43.84
N ASN A 61 0.83 30.46 -43.30
CA ASN A 61 0.08 29.50 -44.11
C ASN A 61 -1.39 29.58 -43.71
N ASP A 62 -2.18 30.21 -44.59
CA ASP A 62 -3.64 30.14 -44.59
C ASP A 62 -4.05 28.95 -45.47
N ALA A 63 -4.98 28.14 -44.97
CA ALA A 63 -5.69 27.13 -45.73
C ALA A 63 -7.06 26.95 -45.08
N THR A 64 -8.04 27.65 -45.63
CA THR A 64 -9.37 27.82 -45.04
C THR A 64 -10.36 26.73 -45.48
N LEU A 65 -11.25 26.35 -44.56
CA LEU A 65 -12.60 25.79 -44.77
C LEU A 65 -12.77 24.45 -45.53
N THR A 66 -13.53 23.53 -44.92
CA THR A 66 -14.93 23.23 -45.35
C THR A 66 -15.66 22.56 -44.18
N ALA A 67 -16.94 22.89 -43.98
CA ALA A 67 -17.78 22.33 -42.92
C ALA A 67 -19.16 21.89 -43.46
N SER A 68 -19.41 20.59 -43.35
CA SER A 68 -20.69 19.87 -43.54
C SER A 68 -20.41 18.39 -43.23
N GLU A 69 -21.30 17.54 -42.72
CA GLU A 69 -22.71 17.65 -42.32
C GLU A 69 -22.98 16.66 -41.18
N ALA A 70 -24.04 16.88 -40.39
CA ALA A 70 -24.54 15.88 -39.44
C ALA A 70 -25.85 15.28 -39.97
N ALA A 71 -25.85 13.97 -40.23
CA ALA A 71 -27.07 13.20 -40.48
C ALA A 71 -26.89 11.75 -40.01
N SER A 72 -27.70 11.32 -39.03
CA SER A 72 -27.77 9.93 -38.59
C SER A 72 -28.59 9.09 -39.56
N THR A 73 -28.04 7.98 -40.06
CA THR A 73 -28.77 6.72 -40.30
C THR A 73 -27.75 5.57 -40.39
N SER A 74 -27.83 4.61 -39.47
CA SER A 74 -27.27 3.27 -39.65
C SER A 74 -28.21 2.27 -39.03
N ASP A 75 -28.77 1.41 -39.86
CA ASP A 75 -29.82 0.48 -39.50
C ASP A 75 -29.36 -0.67 -38.60
N LEU A 76 -30.24 -0.96 -37.66
CA LEU A 76 -30.67 -2.28 -37.22
C LEU A 76 -30.00 -3.50 -37.90
N SER A 77 -29.17 -4.22 -37.15
CA SER A 77 -29.04 -5.68 -37.34
C SER A 77 -29.07 -6.40 -35.99
N ILE A 78 -30.23 -6.92 -35.65
CA ILE A 78 -30.42 -7.82 -34.51
C ILE A 78 -29.98 -9.22 -34.98
N SER A 79 -28.90 -9.77 -34.40
CA SER A 79 -28.60 -11.20 -34.50
C SER A 79 -28.93 -11.90 -33.19
N THR A 80 -30.15 -12.45 -33.15
CA THR A 80 -30.63 -13.30 -32.07
C THR A 80 -30.05 -14.71 -32.24
N THR A 81 -29.03 -15.09 -31.46
CA THR A 81 -28.63 -16.49 -31.31
C THR A 81 -29.24 -17.07 -30.05
N LEU A 82 -30.45 -17.62 -30.21
CA LEU A 82 -31.04 -18.51 -29.20
C LEU A 82 -30.32 -19.86 -29.26
N VAL A 83 -29.62 -20.22 -28.18
CA VAL A 83 -29.26 -21.61 -27.90
C VAL A 83 -29.69 -21.92 -26.47
N SER A 84 -30.68 -22.79 -26.35
CA SER A 84 -31.18 -23.32 -25.08
C SER A 84 -30.99 -24.83 -25.04
N THR A 85 -30.99 -25.37 -23.81
CA THR A 85 -31.33 -26.74 -23.37
C THR A 85 -30.19 -27.72 -23.02
N SER A 86 -30.55 -28.68 -22.13
CA SER A 86 -29.70 -29.64 -21.38
C SER A 86 -28.78 -28.97 -20.34
N SER A 87 -29.03 -29.01 -19.02
CA SER A 87 -29.92 -29.84 -18.18
C SER A 87 -29.59 -31.35 -18.17
N ALA A 88 -28.59 -31.74 -17.38
CA ALA A 88 -28.40 -33.11 -16.90
C ALA A 88 -27.61 -33.17 -15.58
N GLU A 89 -28.32 -33.40 -14.48
CA GLU A 89 -27.90 -34.08 -13.24
C GLU A 89 -29.09 -34.94 -12.80
N PRO A 90 -28.94 -35.96 -11.91
CA PRO A 90 -27.72 -36.55 -11.33
C PRO A 90 -27.65 -38.09 -11.56
N THR A 91 -26.55 -38.77 -11.19
CA THR A 91 -26.56 -39.93 -10.25
C THR A 91 -25.18 -40.50 -9.91
N THR A 92 -25.01 -40.83 -8.62
CA THR A 92 -24.22 -41.90 -7.96
C THR A 92 -23.19 -42.73 -8.75
N THR A 93 -22.04 -42.99 -8.10
CA THR A 93 -21.62 -44.37 -7.72
C THR A 93 -20.91 -44.36 -6.37
N LEU A 94 -21.30 -45.26 -5.47
CA LEU A 94 -20.59 -45.64 -4.25
C LEU A 94 -19.71 -46.85 -4.55
N GLU A 95 -18.47 -46.89 -4.04
CA GLU A 95 -17.82 -48.16 -3.70
C GLU A 95 -17.13 -48.06 -2.34
N ALA A 96 -17.56 -48.89 -1.40
CA ALA A 96 -16.68 -49.47 -0.38
C ALA A 96 -15.78 -50.50 -1.08
N THR A 97 -14.60 -50.89 -0.61
CA THR A 97 -14.27 -51.47 0.70
C THR A 97 -12.72 -51.49 0.79
N THR A 98 -12.07 -51.63 1.94
CA THR A 98 -11.63 -52.94 2.46
C THR A 98 -10.87 -52.73 3.76
N ASP A 99 -11.18 -53.51 4.81
CA ASP A 99 -10.38 -53.60 6.04
C ASP A 99 -9.01 -54.23 5.80
N LEU A 100 -7.98 -53.75 6.51
CA LEU A 100 -6.93 -54.66 6.97
C LEU A 100 -6.37 -54.23 8.34
N SER A 101 -6.76 -54.99 9.36
CA SER A 101 -6.08 -55.01 10.65
C SER A 101 -4.89 -55.96 10.58
N THR A 102 -3.71 -55.53 11.05
CA THR A 102 -2.67 -56.46 11.51
C THR A 102 -1.91 -55.86 12.68
N THR A 103 -1.96 -56.58 13.80
CA THR A 103 -1.16 -56.41 15.03
C THR A 103 0.19 -57.13 14.91
N VAL A 104 1.01 -57.12 15.99
CA VAL A 104 2.18 -58.02 16.24
C VAL A 104 3.49 -57.56 15.52
N ASP A 105 4.69 -57.50 16.13
CA ASP A 105 5.12 -57.83 17.51
C ASP A 105 6.32 -56.98 18.03
N GLU A 106 6.74 -57.28 19.26
CA GLU A 106 8.05 -57.04 19.88
C GLU A 106 9.28 -57.14 18.95
N THR A 107 10.37 -56.48 19.37
CA THR A 107 11.71 -57.07 19.24
C THR A 107 12.52 -56.82 20.51
N THR A 108 12.29 -57.67 21.50
CA THR A 108 13.20 -57.86 22.64
C THR A 108 14.56 -58.33 22.13
N THR A 109 15.66 -57.67 22.53
CA THR A 109 17.03 -58.14 22.26
C THR A 109 17.82 -58.27 23.55
N THR A 110 18.03 -59.50 23.97
CA THR A 110 18.74 -59.89 25.20
C THR A 110 20.25 -59.98 24.96
N PHE A 111 21.04 -59.49 25.91
CA PHE A 111 22.42 -59.96 26.10
C PHE A 111 22.71 -60.18 27.60
N GLU A 112 22.72 -61.46 27.99
CA GLU A 112 23.53 -61.97 29.10
C GLU A 112 25.02 -61.99 28.66
N SER A 113 26.05 -62.10 29.50
CA SER A 113 26.23 -62.06 30.96
C SER A 113 27.75 -61.90 31.18
N GLU A 114 28.19 -61.29 32.28
CA GLU A 114 29.29 -61.87 33.08
C GLU A 114 29.45 -61.17 34.44
N THR A 115 29.51 -61.99 35.49
CA THR A 115 29.79 -61.59 36.88
C THR A 115 31.29 -61.67 37.14
N THR A 116 31.85 -60.77 37.98
CA THR A 116 32.54 -61.12 39.26
C THR A 116 33.35 -59.94 39.84
N SER A 117 33.33 -59.84 41.19
CA SER A 117 34.21 -59.11 42.11
C SER A 117 34.19 -57.58 42.24
N ASP A 118 33.79 -57.16 43.45
CA ASP A 118 34.50 -56.26 44.36
C ASP A 118 35.18 -55.00 43.78
N SER A 119 34.49 -53.87 43.88
CA SER A 119 35.01 -52.75 44.68
C SER A 119 33.90 -51.78 45.07
N ALA A 120 33.93 -51.25 46.29
CA ALA A 120 32.99 -50.23 46.73
C ALA A 120 33.31 -48.88 46.05
N THR A 121 32.36 -48.28 45.37
CA THR A 121 32.46 -46.88 44.88
C THR A 121 31.09 -46.20 44.96
N LEU A 122 31.12 -44.90 45.25
CA LEU A 122 30.00 -44.15 45.81
C LEU A 122 28.88 -43.91 44.79
N VAL A 123 27.64 -44.06 45.23
CA VAL A 123 26.45 -43.62 44.48
C VAL A 123 26.39 -42.09 44.53
N SER A 124 27.01 -41.44 43.55
CA SER A 124 26.83 -40.00 43.32
C SER A 124 25.50 -39.76 42.61
N THR A 125 24.46 -39.49 43.40
CA THR A 125 23.16 -39.03 42.90
C THR A 125 23.30 -37.63 42.29
N THR A 126 23.63 -37.55 41.00
CA THR A 126 23.62 -36.29 40.26
C THR A 126 22.18 -35.86 40.01
N THR A 127 21.62 -35.07 40.93
CA THR A 127 20.41 -34.30 40.70
C THR A 127 20.64 -33.42 39.47
N ALA A 128 19.94 -33.71 38.38
CA ALA A 128 19.90 -32.79 37.24
C ALA A 128 19.20 -31.51 37.71
N GLU A 129 19.95 -30.41 37.82
CA GLU A 129 19.31 -29.09 37.97
C GLU A 129 18.42 -28.85 36.76
N ALA A 130 17.16 -28.50 37.02
CA ALA A 130 16.24 -28.13 35.97
C ALA A 130 16.78 -26.84 35.31
N SER A 131 17.31 -26.99 34.09
CA SER A 131 17.80 -25.85 33.32
C SER A 131 16.61 -24.94 32.96
N THR A 132 16.49 -23.84 33.70
CA THR A 132 15.41 -22.87 33.49
C THR A 132 15.68 -22.10 32.20
N THR A 133 15.17 -22.62 31.08
CA THR A 133 15.23 -21.95 29.78
C THR A 133 14.33 -20.72 29.80
N THR A 134 14.86 -19.59 30.28
CA THR A 134 14.21 -18.28 30.21
C THR A 134 14.10 -17.89 28.73
N SER A 135 12.95 -18.18 28.12
CA SER A 135 12.64 -17.69 26.78
C SER A 135 12.59 -16.16 26.82
N ALA A 136 13.52 -15.52 26.11
CA ALA A 136 13.43 -14.09 25.87
C ALA A 136 12.11 -13.77 25.17
N ALA A 137 11.52 -12.60 25.48
CA ALA A 137 10.38 -12.11 24.72
C ALA A 137 10.85 -11.77 23.28
N PRO A 138 10.03 -12.04 22.25
CA PRO A 138 10.41 -11.71 20.87
C PRO A 138 10.62 -10.20 20.72
N GLU A 139 11.74 -9.81 20.11
CA GLU A 139 12.01 -8.41 19.81
C GLU A 139 11.04 -7.90 18.74
N ILE A 140 10.43 -6.76 19.05
CA ILE A 140 9.42 -6.12 18.22
C ILE A 140 10.12 -5.00 17.43
N PRO A 141 10.16 -5.05 16.08
CA PRO A 141 10.90 -4.07 15.28
C PRO A 141 10.23 -2.69 15.34
N SER A 142 11.04 -1.64 15.19
CA SER A 142 10.58 -0.24 15.19
C SER A 142 9.74 0.07 13.94
N ASN A 143 10.24 -0.31 12.76
CA ASN A 143 9.46 -0.38 11.53
C ASN A 143 8.95 -1.81 11.32
N ARG A 144 7.63 -1.96 11.17
CA ARG A 144 6.96 -3.26 10.97
C ARG A 144 6.89 -3.69 9.50
N VAL A 145 7.36 -2.84 8.58
CA VAL A 145 7.54 -3.16 7.17
C VAL A 145 8.94 -3.70 6.93
N LEU A 146 9.03 -4.89 6.36
CA LEU A 146 10.28 -5.48 5.88
C LEU A 146 10.63 -4.95 4.48
N ASN A 147 11.93 -4.90 4.16
CA ASN A 147 12.43 -4.40 2.87
C ASN A 147 11.76 -3.07 2.43
N PRO A 148 11.80 -2.01 3.27
CA PRO A 148 10.97 -0.82 3.09
C PRO A 148 11.34 0.05 1.89
N GLY A 149 12.63 0.05 1.51
CA GLY A 149 13.18 0.76 0.34
C GLY A 149 13.70 -0.16 -0.77
N PHE A 150 13.30 -1.45 -0.78
CA PHE A 150 13.63 -2.38 -1.87
C PHE A 150 15.15 -2.62 -2.10
N GLU A 151 15.97 -2.37 -1.10
CA GLU A 151 17.43 -2.56 -1.12
C GLU A 151 17.84 -4.04 -1.12
N ASP A 152 17.03 -4.94 -0.55
CA ASP A 152 17.31 -6.38 -0.55
C ASP A 152 17.32 -6.98 -1.96
N THR A 153 17.99 -8.10 -2.18
CA THR A 153 18.15 -8.70 -3.53
C THR A 153 16.84 -9.00 -4.27
N LEU A 154 15.75 -9.22 -3.53
CA LEU A 154 14.40 -9.52 -4.02
C LEU A 154 13.40 -8.46 -3.53
N VAL A 155 12.23 -8.37 -4.17
CA VAL A 155 11.11 -7.53 -3.68
C VAL A 155 10.37 -8.14 -2.47
N TYR A 156 10.70 -9.38 -2.09
CA TYR A 156 10.09 -10.05 -0.95
C TYR A 156 10.28 -9.23 0.34
N PRO A 157 9.29 -9.16 1.26
CA PRO A 157 7.99 -9.85 1.26
C PRO A 157 6.84 -9.07 0.60
N TRP A 158 7.13 -8.09 -0.25
CA TRP A 158 6.07 -7.43 -1.03
C TRP A 158 5.51 -8.36 -2.12
N GLU A 159 4.18 -8.39 -2.19
CA GLU A 159 3.40 -9.12 -3.19
C GLU A 159 2.73 -8.13 -4.15
N SER A 160 2.65 -8.50 -5.43
CA SER A 160 1.82 -7.77 -6.39
C SER A 160 0.35 -8.21 -6.29
N MET A 161 -0.55 -7.23 -6.28
CA MET A 161 -1.98 -7.42 -6.46
C MET A 161 -2.33 -7.06 -7.90
N SER A 162 -2.31 -8.05 -8.80
CA SER A 162 -2.69 -7.91 -10.22
C SER A 162 -1.76 -7.01 -11.08
N GLY A 163 -0.44 -7.22 -11.01
CA GLY A 163 0.52 -6.58 -11.91
C GLY A 163 1.90 -7.24 -11.85
N THR A 164 2.95 -6.46 -12.09
CA THR A 164 4.35 -6.82 -11.85
C THR A 164 4.94 -5.85 -10.84
N LEU A 165 5.73 -6.37 -9.90
CA LEU A 165 6.56 -5.60 -8.97
C LEU A 165 8.02 -6.02 -9.17
N SER A 166 8.90 -5.04 -9.37
CA SER A 166 10.34 -5.23 -9.57
C SER A 166 11.14 -4.17 -8.82
N ARG A 167 12.40 -4.46 -8.50
CA ARG A 167 13.36 -3.45 -8.04
C ARG A 167 13.82 -2.58 -9.21
N THR A 168 14.20 -1.34 -8.95
CA THR A 168 14.81 -0.44 -9.93
C THR A 168 15.78 0.53 -9.25
N SER A 169 16.72 1.08 -10.03
CA SER A 169 17.58 2.21 -9.64
C SER A 169 17.26 3.50 -10.42
N SER A 170 16.14 3.55 -11.15
CA SER A 170 15.82 4.65 -12.07
C SER A 170 15.26 5.89 -11.39
N GLU A 171 14.47 5.67 -10.33
CA GLU A 171 13.64 6.67 -9.65
C GLU A 171 13.61 6.24 -8.18
N VAL A 172 14.45 6.87 -7.37
CA VAL A 172 14.79 6.45 -6.00
C VAL A 172 14.60 7.67 -5.09
N HIS A 173 13.93 7.48 -3.95
CA HIS A 173 13.73 8.54 -2.96
C HIS A 173 14.88 8.54 -1.94
N SER A 174 15.30 7.36 -1.44
CA SER A 174 16.50 7.22 -0.63
C SER A 174 17.26 5.92 -0.92
N GLY A 175 18.51 5.82 -0.47
CA GLY A 175 19.33 4.63 -0.73
C GLY A 175 19.81 4.52 -2.18
N SER A 176 19.60 3.35 -2.79
CA SER A 176 20.11 2.95 -4.11
C SER A 176 19.07 2.25 -4.98
N GLN A 177 17.93 1.85 -4.42
CA GLN A 177 16.84 1.14 -5.10
C GLN A 177 15.48 1.73 -4.74
N SER A 178 14.47 1.37 -5.52
CA SER A 178 13.06 1.52 -5.15
C SER A 178 12.24 0.36 -5.73
N GLY A 179 10.99 0.24 -5.27
CA GLY A 179 10.03 -0.70 -5.86
C GLY A 179 9.30 -0.03 -7.01
N PHE A 180 9.36 -0.62 -8.21
CA PHE A 180 8.53 -0.23 -9.34
C PHE A 180 7.38 -1.21 -9.52
N TYR A 181 6.15 -0.71 -9.44
CA TYR A 181 4.93 -1.44 -9.79
C TYR A 181 4.42 -1.00 -11.17
N SER A 182 3.99 -1.96 -11.97
CA SER A 182 3.19 -1.70 -13.17
C SER A 182 2.13 -2.78 -13.39
N GLY A 183 0.91 -2.36 -13.72
CA GLY A 183 -0.20 -3.25 -14.06
C GLY A 183 -1.13 -2.63 -15.08
N ASN A 184 -1.83 -3.51 -15.81
CA ASN A 184 -2.90 -3.14 -16.74
C ASN A 184 -3.97 -4.24 -16.73
N THR A 185 -5.11 -3.98 -16.11
CA THR A 185 -6.15 -4.96 -15.79
C THR A 185 -7.55 -4.44 -16.13
N PRO A 186 -8.59 -5.28 -16.12
CA PRO A 186 -9.96 -4.80 -16.04
C PRO A 186 -10.16 -3.96 -14.77
N MET A 187 -11.06 -2.97 -14.86
CA MET A 187 -11.39 -2.03 -13.76
C MET A 187 -12.00 -2.70 -12.51
N SER A 188 -12.41 -3.97 -12.61
CA SER A 188 -12.90 -4.80 -11.50
C SER A 188 -11.79 -5.44 -10.65
N ALA A 189 -10.53 -5.41 -11.10
CA ALA A 189 -9.40 -5.90 -10.32
C ALA A 189 -8.79 -4.78 -9.48
N ILE A 190 -8.40 -5.10 -8.25
CA ILE A 190 -7.45 -4.25 -7.51
C ILE A 190 -6.08 -4.38 -8.19
N GLN A 191 -5.48 -3.24 -8.44
CA GLN A 191 -4.10 -3.10 -8.88
C GLN A 191 -3.24 -2.53 -7.75
N GLY A 192 -1.98 -2.97 -7.65
CA GLY A 192 -0.97 -2.40 -6.76
C GLY A 192 -0.11 -3.45 -6.05
N ILE A 193 0.33 -3.13 -4.85
CA ILE A 193 1.21 -3.99 -4.04
C ILE A 193 0.70 -4.08 -2.59
N ARG A 194 1.05 -5.16 -1.91
CA ARG A 194 0.82 -5.34 -0.47
C ARG A 194 2.02 -5.98 0.21
N GLN A 195 2.10 -5.80 1.52
CA GLN A 195 2.93 -6.61 2.38
C GLN A 195 2.08 -7.11 3.56
N PHE A 196 2.13 -8.41 3.83
CA PHE A 196 1.57 -8.96 5.07
C PHE A 196 2.50 -8.62 6.23
N ILE A 197 1.92 -8.11 7.32
CA ILE A 197 2.64 -7.78 8.55
C ILE A 197 2.64 -9.02 9.46
N ASP A 198 3.74 -9.28 10.15
CA ASP A 198 3.76 -10.35 11.16
C ASP A 198 2.76 -10.01 12.28
N PRO A 199 1.76 -10.88 12.57
CA PRO A 199 0.78 -10.61 13.62
C PRO A 199 1.42 -10.40 15.00
N THR A 200 2.58 -10.99 15.28
CA THR A 200 3.30 -10.83 16.56
C THR A 200 3.83 -9.41 16.78
N TRP A 201 3.97 -8.61 15.72
CA TRP A 201 4.44 -7.23 15.80
C TRP A 201 3.33 -6.20 16.05
N ILE A 202 2.05 -6.58 15.93
CA ILE A 202 0.93 -5.65 16.15
C ILE A 202 -0.09 -6.19 17.14
N THR A 203 -0.62 -5.29 17.98
CA THR A 203 -1.69 -5.57 18.93
C THR A 203 -3.05 -5.22 18.32
N PRO A 204 -4.05 -6.12 18.34
CA PRO A 204 -5.41 -5.80 17.94
C PRO A 204 -5.99 -4.57 18.67
N GLY A 205 -6.76 -3.76 17.95
CA GLY A 205 -7.35 -2.50 18.43
C GLY A 205 -6.38 -1.32 18.52
N LYS A 206 -5.06 -1.55 18.52
CA LYS A 206 -4.05 -0.50 18.65
C LYS A 206 -3.82 0.25 17.33
N SER A 207 -3.53 1.55 17.44
CA SER A 207 -3.31 2.42 16.29
C SER A 207 -1.86 2.39 15.81
N TYR A 208 -1.69 2.25 14.49
CA TYR A 208 -0.42 2.30 13.78
C TYR A 208 -0.52 3.27 12.61
N ARG A 209 0.57 3.89 12.19
CA ARG A 209 0.63 4.75 11.01
C ARG A 209 1.40 4.01 9.93
N PHE A 210 0.72 3.67 8.83
CA PHE A 210 1.39 3.27 7.60
C PHE A 210 1.74 4.52 6.80
N SER A 211 2.94 4.57 6.23
CA SER A 211 3.35 5.59 5.26
C SER A 211 4.31 5.02 4.23
N ALA A 212 4.36 5.61 3.05
CA ALA A 212 5.37 5.34 2.04
C ALA A 212 5.54 6.55 1.12
N TRP A 213 6.73 6.72 0.55
CA TRP A 213 6.97 7.69 -0.50
C TRP A 213 6.58 7.07 -1.84
N VAL A 214 5.67 7.71 -2.57
CA VAL A 214 5.11 7.18 -3.81
C VAL A 214 5.17 8.21 -4.92
N LYS A 215 5.75 7.83 -6.08
CA LYS A 215 5.80 8.61 -7.32
C LYS A 215 4.97 7.91 -8.39
N ILE A 216 3.79 8.44 -8.67
CA ILE A 216 2.87 7.90 -9.68
C ILE A 216 3.35 8.27 -11.09
N THR A 217 3.26 7.33 -12.03
CA THR A 217 3.63 7.53 -13.45
C THR A 217 2.55 7.17 -14.46
N ASN A 218 1.54 6.36 -14.09
CA ASN A 218 0.40 6.05 -14.94
C ASN A 218 -0.86 5.81 -14.09
N THR A 219 -1.98 6.40 -14.48
CA THR A 219 -3.27 6.32 -13.77
C THR A 219 -4.48 6.15 -14.69
N ALA A 220 -4.31 5.44 -15.81
CA ALA A 220 -5.38 5.14 -16.75
C ALA A 220 -6.62 4.53 -16.05
N GLY A 221 -7.76 5.22 -16.16
CA GLY A 221 -9.04 4.78 -15.58
C GLY A 221 -9.10 4.73 -14.04
N CYS A 222 -8.15 5.36 -13.32
CA CYS A 222 -8.13 5.32 -11.86
C CYS A 222 -9.17 6.23 -11.20
N GLY A 223 -10.04 5.68 -10.35
CA GLY A 223 -10.96 6.47 -9.52
C GLY A 223 -10.27 7.16 -8.34
N SER A 224 -9.50 6.41 -7.55
CA SER A 224 -8.77 6.91 -6.37
C SER A 224 -7.50 6.08 -6.13
N ARG A 225 -6.37 6.75 -5.89
CA ARG A 225 -5.07 6.09 -5.63
C ARG A 225 -4.79 6.20 -4.14
N THR A 226 -4.61 5.06 -3.47
CA THR A 226 -4.67 5.02 -2.00
C THR A 226 -3.61 4.13 -1.38
N VAL A 227 -3.13 4.54 -0.20
CA VAL A 227 -2.53 3.64 0.78
C VAL A 227 -3.62 3.17 1.74
N VAL A 228 -3.67 1.87 2.03
CA VAL A 228 -4.69 1.27 2.91
C VAL A 228 -4.09 0.23 3.84
N CYS A 229 -4.77 0.06 4.96
CA CYS A 229 -4.59 -1.04 5.90
C CYS A 229 -5.61 -2.12 5.51
N GLY A 230 -5.14 -3.34 5.27
CA GLY A 230 -5.98 -4.45 4.84
C GLY A 230 -5.75 -5.72 5.64
N HIS A 231 -6.48 -6.78 5.28
CA HIS A 231 -6.36 -8.09 5.90
C HIS A 231 -6.75 -9.20 4.91
N GLY A 232 -6.18 -10.38 5.09
CA GLY A 232 -6.43 -11.54 4.25
C GLY A 232 -5.90 -11.41 2.82
N VAL A 233 -6.18 -12.42 2.01
CA VAL A 233 -5.75 -12.48 0.61
C VAL A 233 -6.64 -11.65 -0.33
N GLY A 234 -7.78 -11.15 0.15
CA GLY A 234 -8.83 -10.49 -0.63
C GLY A 234 -8.79 -8.96 -0.57
N GLN A 235 -9.96 -8.36 -0.78
CA GLN A 235 -10.16 -6.91 -0.91
C GLN A 235 -10.18 -6.14 0.44
N GLY A 236 -10.14 -6.87 1.57
CA GLY A 236 -10.44 -6.37 2.91
C GLY A 236 -9.62 -5.14 3.32
N THR A 237 -10.28 -4.18 3.95
CA THR A 237 -9.72 -2.91 4.45
C THR A 237 -10.32 -2.57 5.80
N THR A 238 -9.47 -2.15 6.73
CA THR A 238 -9.91 -1.84 8.11
C THR A 238 -10.43 -0.41 8.30
N GLY A 239 -10.41 0.42 7.25
CA GLY A 239 -10.89 1.80 7.31
C GLY A 239 -10.78 2.56 5.98
N LEU A 240 -10.95 3.88 6.06
CA LEU A 240 -10.72 4.79 4.93
C LEU A 240 -9.23 4.85 4.60
N GLY A 241 -8.90 4.81 3.30
CA GLY A 241 -7.52 4.93 2.82
C GLY A 241 -6.96 6.35 2.90
N GLY A 242 -5.64 6.43 3.00
CA GLY A 242 -4.90 7.67 2.75
C GLY A 242 -4.74 7.91 1.25
N THR A 243 -4.90 9.15 0.80
CA THR A 243 -4.77 9.52 -0.62
C THR A 243 -3.29 9.66 -1.01
N ILE A 244 -2.93 9.19 -2.20
CA ILE A 244 -1.62 9.44 -2.81
C ILE A 244 -1.71 10.71 -3.67
N THR A 245 -0.76 11.63 -3.52
CA THR A 245 -0.79 12.92 -4.25
C THR A 245 0.02 12.82 -5.54
N GLU A 246 -0.59 13.16 -6.67
CA GLU A 246 0.04 13.04 -8.00
C GLU A 246 0.61 14.39 -8.45
N ASN A 247 1.81 14.72 -7.93
CA ASN A 247 2.52 15.98 -8.22
C ASN A 247 3.64 15.83 -9.28
N GLY A 248 3.74 14.68 -9.95
CA GLY A 248 4.83 14.35 -10.88
C GLY A 248 6.14 13.91 -10.21
N ASP A 249 6.19 13.90 -8.87
CA ASP A 249 7.33 13.46 -8.07
C ASP A 249 6.88 12.64 -6.86
N PHE A 250 7.83 12.14 -6.06
CA PHE A 250 7.54 11.43 -4.82
C PHE A 250 6.71 12.29 -3.86
N SER A 251 5.61 11.71 -3.35
CA SER A 251 4.83 12.28 -2.24
C SER A 251 4.67 11.27 -1.12
N LEU A 252 4.72 11.75 0.12
CA LEU A 252 4.45 10.92 1.29
C LEU A 252 2.95 10.65 1.39
N ALA A 253 2.54 9.42 1.12
CA ALA A 253 1.19 8.95 1.38
C ALA A 253 1.14 8.26 2.75
N SER A 254 0.09 8.50 3.54
CA SER A 254 -0.04 7.90 4.87
C SER A 254 -1.50 7.64 5.28
N VAL A 255 -1.71 6.61 6.11
CA VAL A 255 -3.00 6.21 6.68
C VAL A 255 -2.79 5.67 8.10
N THR A 256 -3.72 5.97 9.00
CA THR A 256 -3.74 5.36 10.34
C THR A 256 -4.54 4.05 10.30
N CYS A 257 -3.87 2.97 10.64
CA CYS A 257 -4.39 1.62 10.76
C CYS A 257 -4.80 1.31 12.20
N SER A 258 -5.90 0.57 12.34
CA SER A 258 -6.12 -0.34 13.47
C SER A 258 -6.71 -1.62 12.89
N TRP A 259 -6.48 -2.76 13.53
CA TRP A 259 -7.03 -4.06 13.14
C TRP A 259 -7.81 -4.64 14.32
N THR A 260 -9.06 -5.01 14.11
CA THR A 260 -9.81 -5.82 15.09
C THR A 260 -9.18 -7.22 15.23
N GLN A 261 -9.56 -7.96 16.28
CA GLN A 261 -9.10 -9.33 16.50
C GLN A 261 -9.30 -10.22 15.26
N ALA A 262 -10.47 -10.14 14.61
CA ALA A 262 -10.79 -10.94 13.43
C ALA A 262 -9.96 -10.54 12.19
N GLU A 263 -9.64 -9.25 12.02
CA GLU A 263 -8.80 -8.77 10.91
C GLU A 263 -7.31 -9.12 11.13
N TRP A 264 -6.87 -9.15 12.39
CA TRP A 264 -5.54 -9.61 12.79
C TRP A 264 -5.38 -11.12 12.56
N GLU A 265 -6.37 -11.93 12.96
CA GLU A 265 -6.41 -13.38 12.69
C GLU A 265 -6.47 -13.67 11.19
N ALA A 266 -7.12 -12.79 10.41
CA ALA A 266 -7.17 -12.89 8.95
C ALA A 266 -5.84 -12.54 8.24
N ARG A 267 -4.72 -12.32 8.96
CA ARG A 267 -3.43 -11.81 8.48
C ARG A 267 -3.48 -10.31 8.11
N PRO A 268 -2.94 -9.40 8.94
CA PRO A 268 -2.90 -7.97 8.65
C PRO A 268 -1.96 -7.65 7.48
N SER A 269 -2.23 -6.57 6.76
CA SER A 269 -1.39 -6.10 5.65
C SER A 269 -1.43 -4.59 5.47
N VAL A 270 -0.36 -4.04 4.92
CA VAL A 270 -0.32 -2.67 4.37
C VAL A 270 -0.29 -2.76 2.85
N GLN A 271 -0.96 -1.83 2.17
CA GLN A 271 -1.17 -1.92 0.73
C GLN A 271 -1.11 -0.54 0.07
N ILE A 272 -0.54 -0.48 -1.13
CA ILE A 272 -0.56 0.68 -2.03
C ILE A 272 -1.34 0.25 -3.26
N ARG A 273 -2.55 0.77 -3.44
CA ARG A 273 -3.53 0.17 -4.35
C ARG A 273 -4.52 1.15 -4.95
N SER A 274 -5.13 0.73 -6.06
CA SER A 274 -6.21 1.44 -6.73
C SER A 274 -7.09 0.51 -7.57
N TYR A 275 -8.28 0.98 -7.94
CA TYR A 275 -9.08 0.42 -9.03
C TYR A 275 -8.83 1.28 -10.27
N CYS A 276 -8.15 0.71 -11.25
CA CYS A 276 -7.71 1.35 -12.48
C CYS A 276 -7.84 0.39 -13.66
N THR A 277 -7.78 0.90 -14.89
CA THR A 277 -7.45 0.06 -16.05
C THR A 277 -5.93 -0.07 -16.24
N GLY A 278 -5.16 0.97 -15.91
CA GLY A 278 -3.69 0.93 -15.86
C GLY A 278 -3.14 1.73 -14.68
N LEU A 279 -2.17 1.15 -13.97
CA LEU A 279 -1.53 1.79 -12.82
C LEU A 279 -0.02 1.51 -12.86
N SER A 280 0.79 2.56 -12.71
CA SER A 280 2.24 2.43 -12.52
C SER A 280 2.74 3.47 -11.54
N PHE A 281 3.65 3.07 -10.65
CA PHE A 281 4.27 3.94 -9.65
C PHE A 281 5.61 3.37 -9.16
N PHE A 282 6.46 4.27 -8.67
CA PHE A 282 7.58 3.93 -7.79
C PHE A 282 7.15 4.09 -6.33
N VAL A 283 7.66 3.22 -5.47
CA VAL A 283 7.46 3.23 -4.01
C VAL A 283 8.82 3.08 -3.33
N ASP A 284 8.99 3.81 -2.23
CA ASP A 284 10.20 3.80 -1.44
C ASP A 284 9.91 4.14 0.04
N ASP A 285 10.87 3.90 0.92
CA ASP A 285 10.88 4.31 2.34
C ASP A 285 9.56 4.02 3.08
N ALA A 286 9.03 2.81 2.92
CA ALA A 286 7.79 2.40 3.56
C ALA A 286 7.96 2.18 5.07
N ALA A 287 7.03 2.68 5.88
CA ALA A 287 7.06 2.55 7.33
C ALA A 287 5.69 2.15 7.89
N LEU A 288 5.67 1.25 8.88
CA LEU A 288 4.52 0.99 9.73
C LEU A 288 4.96 1.13 11.18
N GLU A 289 4.55 2.23 11.80
CA GLU A 289 4.99 2.66 13.14
C GLU A 289 3.80 2.69 14.11
N GLU A 290 4.05 2.57 15.40
CA GLU A 290 3.00 2.77 16.41
C GLU A 290 2.61 4.26 16.54
N VAL A 291 1.33 4.54 16.73
CA VAL A 291 0.85 5.89 17.07
C VAL A 291 0.72 5.99 18.58
N GLU A 292 1.59 6.77 19.22
CA GLU A 292 1.43 7.13 20.62
C GLU A 292 0.11 7.89 20.83
N THR A 293 -0.84 7.26 21.51
CA THR A 293 -2.02 7.95 22.04
C THR A 293 -1.59 8.70 23.30
N LEU A 294 -1.56 10.03 23.24
CA LEU A 294 -1.49 10.87 24.44
C LEU A 294 -2.72 10.55 25.31
N GLY A 295 -2.45 10.00 26.50
CA GLY A 295 -3.47 9.64 27.51
C GLY A 295 -3.86 10.79 28.42
#